data_AF-A0AA44JV25-F1
#
_entry.id   AF-A0AA44JV25-F1
#
_cell.length_a   1.000
_cell.length_b   1.000
_cell.length_c   1.000
_cell.angle_alpha   90.00
_cell.angle_beta   90.00
_cell.angle_gamma   90.00
#
_symmetry.space_group_name_H-M   'P 1'
#
loop_
_entity.id
_entity.type
_entity.pdbx_description
1 polymer ?
#
loop_
_entity_poly.entity_id
_entity_poly.type
_entity_poly.pdbx_seq_one_letter_code
_entity_poly.pdbx_strand_id
1 'polypeptide(L)'
;MNDRVFQVWQQKREQGFLSWLYKSTLGAMVFYMVFNIVFQFSAVSALGILAFLQSQVLNYALFAALILCTNGLLWLYRESSYKKEARRRNIM
;
A
#
# COMPACT_ATOMS: atom_id res chain seq x y z
N MET A 1 5.68 12.38 -18.30
CA MET A 1 5.56 12.55 -16.82
C MET A 1 6.12 13.91 -16.46
N ASN A 2 5.53 14.68 -15.54
CA ASN A 2 6.12 15.98 -15.15
C ASN A 2 7.39 15.76 -14.29
N ASP A 3 8.33 16.70 -14.31
CA ASP A 3 9.63 16.66 -13.63
C ASP A 3 9.51 16.36 -12.14
N ARG A 4 8.54 16.98 -11.47
CA ARG A 4 8.29 16.74 -10.04
C ARG A 4 7.93 15.28 -9.76
N VAL A 5 7.11 14.68 -10.61
CA VAL A 5 6.69 13.28 -10.48
C VAL A 5 7.88 12.35 -10.82
N PHE A 6 8.72 12.75 -11.79
CA PHE A 6 9.96 12.04 -12.12
C PHE A 6 10.95 12.01 -10.97
N GLN A 7 11.24 13.14 -10.34
CA GLN A 7 12.12 13.22 -9.17
C GLN A 7 11.59 12.41 -7.99
N VAL A 8 10.30 12.56 -7.66
CA VAL A 8 9.68 11.79 -6.58
C VAL A 8 9.82 10.29 -6.85
N TRP A 9 9.60 9.86 -8.08
CA TRP A 9 9.68 8.45 -8.42
C TRP A 9 11.11 7.91 -8.46
N GLN A 10 12.08 8.73 -8.84
CA GLN A 10 13.50 8.41 -8.73
C GLN A 10 13.90 8.16 -7.26
N GLN A 11 13.51 9.07 -6.35
CA GLN A 11 13.75 8.90 -4.91
C GLN A 11 13.07 7.65 -4.34
N LYS A 12 11.84 7.35 -4.80
CA LYS A 12 11.13 6.13 -4.38
C LYS A 12 11.78 4.86 -4.92
N ARG A 13 12.37 4.89 -6.12
CA ARG A 13 13.17 3.79 -6.67
C ARG A 13 14.40 3.48 -5.81
N GLU A 14 15.12 4.51 -5.37
CA GLU A 14 16.31 4.36 -4.52
C GLU A 14 15.98 3.66 -3.19
N GLN A 15 14.75 3.80 -2.69
CA GLN A 15 14.26 3.08 -1.51
C GLN A 15 14.02 1.58 -1.79
N GLY A 16 13.88 1.19 -3.05
CA GLY A 16 13.70 -0.19 -3.49
C GLY A 16 12.26 -0.70 -3.43
N PHE A 17 12.00 -1.72 -4.26
CA PHE A 17 10.67 -2.34 -4.43
C PHE A 17 10.10 -2.90 -3.12
N LEU A 18 10.91 -3.63 -2.36
CA LEU A 18 10.46 -4.27 -1.12
C LEU A 18 10.10 -3.24 -0.04
N SER A 19 10.91 -2.16 0.09
CA SER A 19 10.61 -1.07 1.02
C SER A 19 9.32 -0.36 0.64
N TRP A 20 9.09 -0.12 -0.66
CA TRP A 20 7.85 0.44 -1.17
C TRP A 20 6.65 -0.44 -0.86
N LEU A 21 6.73 -1.73 -1.20
CA LEU A 21 5.67 -2.70 -0.95
C LEU A 21 5.31 -2.73 0.53
N TYR A 22 6.31 -2.90 1.40
CA TYR A 22 6.10 -3.00 2.84
C TYR A 22 5.46 -1.73 3.41
N LYS A 23 6.02 -0.55 3.13
CA LYS A 23 5.51 0.72 3.65
C LYS A 23 4.10 1.03 3.15
N SER A 24 3.84 0.78 1.87
CA SER A 24 2.53 1.07 1.25
C SER A 24 1.46 0.11 1.75
N THR A 25 1.79 -1.18 1.89
CA THR A 25 0.86 -2.18 2.42
C THR A 25 0.60 -1.95 3.91
N LEU A 26 1.63 -1.66 4.70
CA LEU A 26 1.47 -1.39 6.13
C LEU A 26 0.59 -0.15 6.36
N GLY A 27 0.83 0.93 5.61
CA GLY A 27 -0.01 2.14 5.71
C GLY A 27 -1.48 1.86 5.37
N ALA A 28 -1.74 1.13 4.28
CA ALA A 28 -3.10 0.73 3.91
C ALA A 28 -3.75 -0.19 4.95
N MET A 29 -2.97 -1.10 5.55
CA MET A 29 -3.44 -2.02 6.57
C MET A 29 -3.86 -1.29 7.85
N VAL A 30 -3.03 -0.36 8.33
CA VAL A 30 -3.35 0.47 9.50
C VAL A 30 -4.60 1.30 9.23
N PHE A 31 -4.70 1.90 8.05
CA PHE A 31 -5.89 2.66 7.66
C PHE A 31 -7.15 1.78 7.66
N TYR A 32 -7.06 0.58 7.09
CA TYR A 32 -8.18 -0.37 7.06
C TYR A 32 -8.57 -0.82 8.46
N MET A 33 -7.62 -1.12 9.35
CA MET A 33 -7.92 -1.49 10.74
C MET A 33 -8.63 -0.36 11.48
N VAL A 34 -8.14 0.89 11.38
CA VAL A 34 -8.77 2.05 12.01
C VAL A 34 -10.18 2.25 11.46
N PHE A 35 -10.35 2.18 10.14
CA PHE A 35 -11.67 2.30 9.50
C PHE A 35 -12.61 1.18 9.96
N ASN A 36 -12.14 -0.06 10.00
CA ASN A 36 -12.91 -1.21 10.42
C ASN A 36 -13.37 -1.07 11.89
N ILE A 37 -12.49 -0.62 12.79
CA ILE A 37 -12.86 -0.33 14.17
C ILE A 37 -13.89 0.80 14.23
N VAL A 38 -13.63 1.96 13.62
CA VAL A 38 -14.52 3.14 13.73
C VAL A 38 -15.94 2.86 13.22
N PHE A 39 -16.07 2.09 12.14
CA PHE A 39 -17.35 1.92 11.46
C PHE A 39 -18.04 0.59 11.74
N GLN A 40 -17.31 -0.46 12.14
CA GLN A 40 -17.88 -1.79 12.32
C GLN A 40 -17.77 -2.30 13.77
N PHE A 41 -16.97 -1.66 14.63
CA PHE A 41 -17.00 -1.99 16.05
C PHE A 41 -18.27 -1.42 16.69
N SER A 42 -19.26 -2.28 16.88
CA SER A 42 -20.41 -1.96 17.72
C SER A 42 -20.03 -2.12 19.20
N ALA A 43 -20.34 -1.10 20.01
CA ALA A 43 -20.21 -1.13 21.46
C ALA A 43 -21.00 -2.27 22.13
N VAL A 44 -21.89 -2.95 21.39
CA VAL A 44 -22.74 -4.07 21.87
C VAL A 44 -21.95 -5.37 22.02
N SER A 45 -20.74 -5.50 21.45
CA SER A 45 -19.95 -6.72 21.61
C SER A 45 -19.29 -6.79 23.00
N ALA A 46 -19.90 -7.56 23.90
CA ALA A 46 -19.45 -7.78 25.29
C ALA A 46 -18.02 -8.37 25.42
N LEU A 47 -17.39 -8.76 24.30
CA LEU A 47 -16.08 -9.39 24.23
C LEU A 47 -14.93 -8.39 23.97
N GLY A 48 -15.25 -7.10 23.74
CA GLY A 48 -14.27 -6.03 23.55
C GLY A 48 -13.52 -6.03 22.21
N ILE A 49 -12.61 -5.07 22.05
CA ILE A 49 -11.92 -4.79 20.77
C ILE A 49 -11.05 -5.97 20.29
N LEU A 50 -10.43 -6.72 21.21
CA LEU A 50 -9.56 -7.84 20.84
C LEU A 50 -10.32 -8.98 20.17
N ALA A 51 -11.51 -9.34 20.69
CA ALA A 51 -12.34 -10.38 20.09
C ALA A 51 -12.89 -9.95 18.72
N PHE A 52 -13.18 -8.66 18.56
CA PHE A 52 -13.53 -8.08 17.26
C PHE A 52 -12.37 -8.18 16.26
N LEU A 53 -11.13 -7.84 16.66
CA LEU A 53 -9.98 -7.97 15.76
C LEU A 53 -9.74 -9.42 15.36
N GLN A 54 -9.92 -10.38 16.28
CA GLN A 54 -9.81 -11.80 15.99
C GLN A 54 -10.86 -12.27 14.98
N SER A 55 -12.11 -11.82 15.08
CA SER A 55 -13.15 -12.20 14.11
C SER A 55 -12.90 -11.62 12.72
N GLN A 56 -12.10 -10.57 12.61
CA GLN A 56 -11.72 -9.93 11.35
C GLN A 56 -10.39 -10.43 10.76
N VAL A 57 -9.69 -11.38 11.40
CA VAL A 57 -8.36 -11.85 10.96
C VAL A 57 -8.35 -12.33 9.50
N LEU A 58 -9.39 -13.05 9.05
CA LEU A 58 -9.46 -13.51 7.67
C LEU A 58 -9.63 -12.33 6.69
N ASN A 59 -10.45 -11.34 7.05
CA ASN A 59 -10.65 -10.13 6.24
C ASN A 59 -9.35 -9.31 6.16
N TYR A 60 -8.64 -9.20 7.28
CA TYR A 60 -7.31 -8.59 7.34
C TYR A 60 -6.30 -9.32 6.44
N ALA A 61 -6.24 -10.65 6.49
CA ALA A 61 -5.34 -11.43 5.65
C ALA A 61 -5.65 -11.26 4.15
N LEU A 62 -6.93 -11.34 3.77
CA LEU A 62 -7.37 -11.14 2.39
C LEU A 62 -7.07 -9.73 1.90
N PHE A 63 -7.38 -8.71 2.71
CA PHE A 63 -7.07 -7.33 2.39
C PHE A 63 -5.57 -7.11 2.19
N ALA A 64 -4.73 -7.61 3.10
CA ALA A 64 -3.28 -7.51 2.98
C ALA A 64 -2.74 -8.17 1.70
N ALA A 65 -3.24 -9.36 1.35
CA ALA A 65 -2.86 -10.05 0.12
C ALA A 65 -3.24 -9.25 -1.13
N LEU A 66 -4.47 -8.73 -1.18
CA LEU A 66 -4.94 -7.89 -2.30
C LEU A 66 -4.09 -6.62 -2.43
N ILE A 67 -3.84 -5.92 -1.32
CA ILE A 67 -3.04 -4.71 -1.31
C ILE A 67 -1.59 -4.96 -1.72
N LEU A 68 -0.99 -6.09 -1.32
CA LEU A 68 0.35 -6.48 -1.80
C LEU A 68 0.37 -6.63 -3.32
N CYS A 69 -0.61 -7.32 -3.89
CA CYS A 69 -0.75 -7.47 -5.33
C CYS A 69 -0.95 -6.12 -6.03
N THR A 70 -1.87 -5.28 -5.54
CA THR A 70 -2.16 -3.96 -6.11
C THR A 70 -0.94 -3.04 -6.04
N ASN A 71 -0.26 -2.96 -4.89
CA ASN A 71 0.94 -2.14 -4.74
C ASN A 71 2.10 -2.65 -5.60
N GLY A 72 2.21 -3.98 -5.79
CA GLY A 72 3.17 -4.61 -6.68
C GLY A 72 2.94 -4.22 -8.13
N LEU A 73 1.70 -4.35 -8.61
CA LEU A 73 1.30 -3.95 -9.96
C LEU A 73 1.51 -2.45 -10.18
N LEU A 74 1.16 -1.62 -9.19
CA LEU A 74 1.34 -0.17 -9.25
C LEU A 74 2.82 0.22 -9.32
N TRP A 75 3.68 -0.48 -8.59
CA TRP A 75 5.13 -0.31 -8.72
C TRP A 75 5.59 -0.66 -10.13
N LEU A 76 5.23 -1.84 -10.66
CA LEU A 76 5.62 -2.28 -12.00
C LEU A 76 5.16 -1.30 -13.10
N TYR A 77 3.94 -0.80 -12.97
CA TYR A 77 3.40 0.21 -13.89
C TYR A 77 4.23 1.51 -13.87
N ARG A 78 4.56 2.02 -12.68
CA ARG A 78 5.39 3.23 -12.53
C ARG A 78 6.83 2.99 -12.96
N GLU A 79 7.37 1.80 -12.71
CA GLU A 79 8.69 1.38 -13.15
C GLU A 79 8.80 1.40 -14.68
N SER A 80 7.81 0.81 -15.37
CA SER A 80 7.69 0.85 -16.83
C SER A 80 7.58 2.28 -17.35
N SER A 81 6.73 3.10 -16.72
CA SER A 81 6.50 4.50 -17.12
C SER A 81 7.77 5.35 -16.98
N TYR A 82 8.51 5.20 -15.88
CA TYR A 82 9.77 5.93 -15.71
C TYR A 82 10.86 5.44 -16.65
N LYS A 83 10.97 4.14 -16.95
CA LYS A 83 11.97 3.68 -17.95
C LYS A 83 11.73 4.31 -19.32
N LYS A 84 10.46 4.45 -19.72
CA LYS A 84 10.09 5.16 -20.96
C LYS A 84 10.47 6.64 -20.91
N GLU A 85 10.25 7.29 -19.78
CA GLU A 85 10.55 8.72 -19.60
C GLU A 85 12.05 9.00 -19.49
N ALA A 86 12.81 8.18 -18.75
CA ALA A 86 14.25 8.29 -18.61
C ALA A 86 14.96 8.17 -19.97
N ARG A 87 14.47 7.27 -20.84
CA ARG A 87 14.93 7.15 -22.22
C ARG A 87 14.64 8.42 -23.05
N ARG A 88 13.46 9.03 -22.91
CA ARG A 88 13.13 10.29 -23.60
C ARG A 88 14.01 11.45 -23.16
N ARG A 89 14.46 11.43 -21.91
CA ARG A 89 15.28 12.48 -21.30
C ARG A 89 16.78 12.23 -21.45
N ASN A 90 17.20 11.13 -22.08
CA ASN A 90 18.60 10.70 -22.20
C ASN A 90 19.34 10.63 -20.84
N ILE A 91 18.65 10.20 -19.79
CA ILE A 91 19.22 10.03 -18.42
C ILE A 91 19.54 8.54 -18.17
N MET A 92 19.69 7.75 -19.24
CA MET A 92 19.94 6.31 -19.21
C MET A 92 21.16 5.96 -20.03
#